data_AF-A0AA94JEQ4-F1
#
_entry.id   AF-A0AA94JEQ4-F1
#
_cell.length_a   1.000
_cell.length_b   1.000
_cell.length_c   1.000
_cell.angle_alpha   90.00
_cell.angle_beta   90.00
_cell.angle_gamma   90.00
#
_symmetry.space_group_name_H-M   'P 1'
#
loop_
_entity.id
_entity.type
_entity.pdbx_description
1 polymer ?
#
loop_
_entity_poly.entity_id
_entity_poly.type
_entity_poly.pdbx_seq_one_letter_code
_entity_poly.pdbx_strand_id
1 'polypeptide(L)'
;MSKSKLITAIAMVAAHDGYRRAGIDLVKGENKLEVTEAQFAQLDADPRISVQRVAESKSSTSQSTGGDKKEPTKVTFDAEAPDELDLSKFEPEGLAHYVAAIHAQHKAGKLELNADGKPSVGDLAVEVDGKTVKPSATDRDTVWEGYKALIGA
;
A
#
# COMPACT_ATOMS: atom_id res chain seq x y z
N MET A 1 3.52 -14.49 -42.64
CA MET A 1 2.85 -13.33 -42.02
C MET A 1 2.75 -13.62 -40.53
N SER A 2 3.65 -13.05 -39.73
CA SER A 2 3.65 -13.29 -38.28
C SER A 2 2.39 -12.71 -37.66
N LYS A 3 1.62 -13.56 -36.98
CA LYS A 3 0.43 -13.15 -36.23
C LYS A 3 0.90 -12.23 -35.11
N SER A 4 0.73 -10.92 -35.26
CA SER A 4 0.98 -9.95 -34.19
C SER A 4 0.06 -10.31 -33.03
N LYS A 5 0.64 -10.79 -31.93
CA LYS A 5 -0.12 -11.16 -30.74
C LYS A 5 -0.65 -9.87 -30.12
N LEU A 6 -1.95 -9.65 -30.27
CA LEU A 6 -2.66 -8.55 -29.61
C LEU A 6 -2.88 -8.94 -28.15
N ILE A 7 -2.53 -8.01 -27.27
CA ILE A 7 -2.58 -8.14 -25.82
C ILE A 7 -3.60 -7.11 -25.34
N THR A 8 -4.68 -7.57 -24.73
CA THR A 8 -5.55 -6.65 -23.99
C THR A 8 -4.79 -6.18 -22.76
N ALA A 9 -4.67 -4.87 -22.60
CA ALA A 9 -3.98 -4.24 -21.50
C ALA A 9 -4.82 -3.10 -20.92
N ILE A 10 -4.73 -2.91 -19.62
CA ILE A 10 -5.27 -1.75 -18.92
C ILE A 10 -4.09 -0.83 -18.61
N ALA A 11 -4.09 0.36 -19.20
CA ALA A 11 -3.12 1.41 -18.94
C ALA A 11 -3.73 2.43 -17.99
N MET A 12 -3.12 2.59 -16.82
CA MET A 12 -3.45 3.62 -15.85
C MET A 12 -2.52 4.81 -16.06
N VAL A 13 -3.07 5.91 -16.58
CA VAL A 13 -2.31 7.11 -16.93
C VAL A 13 -2.43 8.14 -15.82
N ALA A 14 -1.29 8.50 -15.22
CA ALA A 14 -1.22 9.56 -14.22
C ALA A 14 -1.01 10.96 -14.85
N ALA A 15 -0.77 11.04 -16.17
CA ALA A 15 -0.59 12.27 -16.93
C ALA A 15 -1.90 13.03 -17.24
N HIS A 16 -1.80 14.19 -17.88
CA HIS A 16 -2.95 14.99 -18.30
C HIS A 16 -3.76 14.31 -19.41
N ASP A 17 -5.02 14.71 -19.57
CA ASP A 17 -5.88 14.20 -20.64
C ASP A 17 -5.30 14.49 -22.03
N GLY A 18 -5.34 13.49 -22.90
CA GLY A 18 -4.76 13.56 -24.25
C GLY A 18 -3.29 13.15 -24.31
N TYR A 19 -2.80 12.39 -23.32
CA TYR A 19 -1.43 11.88 -23.34
C TYR A 19 -1.25 10.83 -24.43
N ARG A 20 -0.25 11.01 -25.29
CA ARG A 20 -0.08 10.18 -26.49
C ARG A 20 1.18 9.33 -26.43
N ARG A 21 1.03 8.01 -26.38
CA ARG A 21 2.16 7.05 -26.35
C ARG A 21 1.88 5.82 -27.19
N ALA A 22 2.93 5.29 -27.81
CA ALA A 22 2.86 4.12 -28.70
C ALA A 22 1.84 4.26 -29.87
N GLY A 23 1.54 5.49 -30.29
CA GLY A 23 0.54 5.80 -31.31
C GLY A 23 -0.92 5.75 -30.81
N ILE A 24 -1.12 5.69 -29.49
CA ILE A 24 -2.42 5.60 -28.84
C ILE A 24 -2.65 6.88 -28.03
N ASP A 25 -3.83 7.46 -28.20
CA ASP A 25 -4.32 8.58 -27.40
C ASP A 25 -4.93 8.04 -26.12
N LEU A 26 -4.37 8.46 -24.98
CA LEU A 26 -4.76 7.98 -23.65
C LEU A 26 -5.42 9.12 -22.85
N VAL A 27 -6.49 8.78 -22.14
CA VAL A 27 -7.13 9.71 -21.19
C VAL A 27 -6.53 9.56 -19.80
N LYS A 28 -6.68 10.56 -18.94
CA LYS A 28 -6.23 10.45 -17.56
C LYS A 28 -7.06 9.39 -16.83
N GLY A 29 -6.39 8.51 -16.09
CA GLY A 29 -7.03 7.39 -15.39
C GLY A 29 -6.94 6.08 -16.15
N GLU A 30 -7.98 5.26 -16.09
CA GLU A 30 -7.97 3.89 -16.62
C GLU A 30 -8.34 3.85 -18.11
N ASN A 31 -7.47 3.26 -18.93
CA ASN A 31 -7.70 3.04 -20.36
C ASN A 31 -7.55 1.56 -20.67
N LYS A 32 -8.62 0.94 -21.16
CA LYS A 32 -8.58 -0.45 -21.65
C LYS A 32 -8.30 -0.44 -23.15
N LEU A 33 -7.20 -1.07 -23.55
CA LEU A 33 -6.65 -0.99 -24.90
C LEU A 33 -6.19 -2.38 -25.36
N GLU A 34 -6.30 -2.65 -26.65
CA GLU A 34 -5.68 -3.83 -27.25
C GLU A 34 -4.41 -3.40 -27.99
N VAL A 35 -3.26 -3.82 -27.47
CA VAL A 35 -1.95 -3.37 -27.93
C VAL A 35 -1.08 -4.55 -28.35
N THR A 36 -0.20 -4.34 -29.31
CA THR A 36 0.83 -5.33 -29.65
C THR A 36 1.90 -5.40 -28.56
N GLU A 37 2.69 -6.47 -28.53
CA GLU A 37 3.79 -6.63 -27.56
C GLU A 37 4.80 -5.47 -27.60
N ALA A 38 5.10 -4.95 -28.80
CA ALA A 38 5.96 -3.79 -28.98
C ALA A 38 5.34 -2.52 -28.37
N GLN A 39 4.04 -2.29 -28.59
CA GLN A 39 3.33 -1.16 -28.02
C GLN A 39 3.19 -1.27 -26.50
N PHE A 40 2.96 -2.48 -25.98
CA PHE A 40 2.95 -2.74 -24.55
C PHE A 40 4.29 -2.36 -23.92
N ALA A 41 5.42 -2.80 -24.50
CA ALA A 41 6.74 -2.46 -24.00
C ALA A 41 7.00 -0.94 -24.02
N GLN A 42 6.48 -0.22 -25.02
CA GLN A 42 6.59 1.24 -25.07
C GLN A 42 5.75 1.94 -24.01
N LEU A 43 4.59 1.40 -23.66
CA LEU A 43 3.74 1.94 -22.59
C LEU A 43 4.31 1.61 -21.21
N ASP A 44 4.85 0.41 -21.02
CA ASP A 44 5.52 -0.04 -19.79
C ASP A 44 6.85 0.70 -19.53
N ALA A 45 7.55 1.07 -20.59
CA ALA A 45 8.74 1.91 -20.50
C ALA A 45 8.43 3.37 -20.09
N ASP A 46 7.17 3.81 -20.11
CA ASP A 46 6.82 5.16 -19.70
C ASP A 46 6.54 5.23 -18.19
N PRO A 47 7.34 5.97 -17.41
CA PRO A 47 7.20 6.01 -15.96
C PRO A 47 5.89 6.67 -15.48
N ARG A 48 5.12 7.31 -16.37
CA ARG A 48 3.85 7.98 -16.05
C ARG A 48 2.63 7.10 -16.32
N ILE A 49 2.84 5.90 -16.87
CA ILE A 49 1.78 4.96 -17.21
C ILE A 49 2.07 3.64 -16.49
N SER A 50 1.10 3.14 -15.74
CA SER A 50 1.15 1.77 -15.21
C SER A 50 0.29 0.87 -16.08
N VAL A 51 0.92 -0.09 -16.77
CA VAL A 51 0.21 -0.97 -17.72
C VAL A 51 0.11 -2.38 -17.17
N GLN A 52 -1.08 -2.95 -17.17
CA GLN A 52 -1.32 -4.33 -16.76
C GLN A 52 -1.89 -5.15 -17.92
N ARG A 53 -1.35 -6.35 -18.15
CA ARG A 53 -1.89 -7.28 -19.16
C ARG A 53 -3.14 -7.95 -18.60
N VAL A 54 -4.25 -7.82 -19.32
CA VAL A 54 -5.48 -8.55 -19.07
C VAL A 54 -5.50 -9.74 -20.01
N ALA A 55 -5.00 -10.88 -19.56
CA ALA A 55 -5.26 -12.13 -20.26
C ALA A 55 -6.76 -12.43 -20.12
N GLU A 56 -7.45 -12.70 -21.23
CA GLU A 56 -8.84 -13.19 -21.23
C GLU A 56 -8.92 -14.56 -20.53
N SER A 57 -8.92 -14.53 -19.21
CA SER A 57 -9.27 -15.64 -18.34
C SER A 57 -10.58 -15.23 -17.70
N LYS A 58 -11.64 -15.93 -18.10
CA LYS A 58 -13.04 -15.81 -17.68
C LYS A 58 -13.27 -14.98 -16.42
N SER A 59 -14.15 -13.99 -16.58
CA SER A 59 -14.93 -13.29 -15.56
C SER A 59 -14.96 -13.99 -14.20
N SER A 60 -14.43 -13.32 -13.19
CA SER A 60 -14.79 -13.51 -11.79
C SER A 60 -14.61 -12.15 -11.13
N THR A 61 -15.71 -11.39 -11.07
CA THR A 61 -15.81 -10.34 -10.06
C THR A 61 -15.87 -11.06 -8.72
N SER A 62 -14.80 -10.93 -7.96
CA SER A 62 -14.73 -10.99 -6.50
C SER A 62 -13.28 -10.83 -6.13
N GLN A 63 -12.95 -9.65 -5.61
CA GLN A 63 -12.22 -9.51 -4.35
C GLN A 63 -11.66 -10.83 -3.81
N SER A 64 -10.39 -11.10 -4.10
CA SER A 64 -9.52 -11.91 -3.25
C SER A 64 -8.08 -11.70 -3.69
N THR A 65 -7.37 -11.04 -2.79
CA THR A 65 -5.94 -10.82 -2.76
C THR A 65 -5.21 -12.17 -2.69
N GLY A 66 -5.17 -12.90 -3.79
CA GLY A 66 -4.42 -14.15 -3.94
C GLY A 66 -3.07 -13.91 -4.60
N GLY A 67 -2.27 -12.99 -4.04
CA GLY A 67 -0.87 -12.91 -4.38
C GLY A 67 -0.17 -14.10 -3.74
N ASP A 68 0.54 -14.88 -4.56
CA ASP A 68 1.70 -15.67 -4.16
C ASP A 68 2.69 -14.71 -3.49
N LYS A 69 2.41 -14.39 -2.23
CA LYS A 69 3.33 -13.70 -1.36
C LYS A 69 4.27 -14.82 -0.96
N LYS A 70 5.56 -14.70 -1.32
CA LYS A 70 6.58 -14.92 -0.29
C LYS A 70 5.98 -14.32 0.96
N GLU A 71 5.52 -15.14 1.90
CA GLU A 71 4.97 -14.62 3.14
C GLU A 71 6.02 -13.61 3.61
N PRO A 72 5.71 -12.29 3.65
CA PRO A 72 6.56 -11.44 4.46
C PRO A 72 6.47 -12.13 5.80
N THR A 73 7.60 -12.60 6.34
CA THR A 73 7.67 -13.17 7.66
C THR A 73 6.97 -12.16 8.56
N LYS A 74 5.69 -12.41 8.86
CA LYS A 74 4.85 -11.50 9.62
C LYS A 74 5.35 -11.69 11.02
N VAL A 75 6.31 -10.83 11.40
CA VAL A 75 6.83 -10.83 12.75
C VAL A 75 5.72 -10.21 13.59
N THR A 76 4.97 -11.07 14.26
CA THR A 76 4.10 -10.64 15.35
C THR A 76 5.01 -10.12 16.45
N PHE A 77 4.68 -8.97 16.99
CA PHE A 77 5.40 -8.43 18.12
C PHE A 77 5.08 -9.30 19.34
N ASP A 78 6.12 -9.94 19.91
CA ASP A 78 5.99 -11.00 20.93
C ASP A 78 5.89 -10.45 22.36
N ALA A 79 5.97 -9.13 22.54
CA ALA A 79 5.80 -8.51 23.86
C ALA A 79 4.34 -8.65 24.31
N GLU A 80 4.09 -8.79 25.60
CA GLU A 80 2.72 -8.75 26.10
C GLU A 80 2.19 -7.31 26.07
N ALA A 81 1.04 -7.09 25.43
CA ALA A 81 0.39 -5.78 25.42
C ALA A 81 -0.18 -5.50 26.83
N PRO A 82 0.23 -4.42 27.53
CA PRO A 82 -0.36 -4.09 28.82
C PRO A 82 -1.85 -3.76 28.64
N ASP A 83 -2.69 -4.08 29.62
CA ASP A 83 -4.13 -3.79 29.55
C ASP A 83 -4.43 -2.29 29.47
N GLU A 84 -3.59 -1.49 30.13
CA GLU A 84 -3.67 -0.04 30.21
C GLU A 84 -2.33 0.56 29.80
N LEU A 85 -2.38 1.60 28.95
CA LEU A 85 -1.20 2.26 28.41
C LEU A 85 -1.24 3.74 28.79
N ASP A 86 -0.24 4.18 29.55
CA ASP A 86 -0.12 5.56 30.03
C ASP A 86 0.41 6.46 28.92
N LEU A 87 -0.49 6.90 28.04
CA LEU A 87 -0.18 7.81 26.93
C LEU A 87 0.35 9.17 27.41
N SER A 88 0.12 9.54 28.67
CA SER A 88 0.66 10.79 29.24
C SER A 88 2.17 10.74 29.42
N LYS A 89 2.78 9.55 29.41
CA LYS A 89 4.25 9.40 29.39
C LYS A 89 4.86 9.44 27.99
N PHE A 90 4.04 9.49 26.95
CA PHE A 90 4.51 9.57 25.59
C PHE A 90 4.67 11.03 25.17
N GLU A 91 5.89 11.42 24.85
CA GLU A 91 6.19 12.66 24.14
C GLU A 91 6.71 12.33 22.74
N PRO A 92 6.23 12.99 21.68
CA PRO A 92 5.34 14.18 21.66
C PRO A 92 3.83 13.86 21.68
N GLU A 93 3.03 14.64 22.43
CA GLU A 93 1.57 14.46 22.57
C GLU A 93 0.82 14.38 21.22
N GLY A 94 1.25 15.12 20.21
CA GLY A 94 0.63 15.13 18.88
C GLY A 94 0.66 13.78 18.14
N LEU A 95 1.44 12.81 18.62
CA LEU A 95 1.53 11.47 18.05
C LEU A 95 0.90 10.38 18.93
N ALA A 96 0.35 10.73 20.10
CA ALA A 96 -0.24 9.77 21.05
C ALA A 96 -1.39 8.95 20.43
N HIS A 97 -2.14 9.53 19.48
CA HIS A 97 -3.20 8.83 18.75
C HIS A 97 -2.67 7.64 17.94
N TYR A 98 -1.46 7.74 17.39
CA TYR A 98 -0.81 6.64 16.67
C TYR A 98 -0.30 5.57 17.62
N VAL A 99 0.18 5.95 18.81
CA VAL A 99 0.56 5.01 19.87
C VAL A 99 -0.66 4.19 20.30
N ALA A 100 -1.81 4.85 20.51
CA ALA A 100 -3.06 4.18 20.82
C ALA A 100 -3.50 3.22 19.70
N ALA A 101 -3.29 3.58 18.43
CA ALA A 101 -3.58 2.69 17.29
C ALA A 101 -2.69 1.44 17.30
N ILE A 102 -1.39 1.59 17.57
CA ILE A 102 -0.46 0.44 17.73
C ILE A 102 -0.92 -0.43 18.89
N HIS A 103 -1.23 0.16 20.04
CA HIS A 103 -1.68 -0.57 21.22
C HIS A 103 -2.94 -1.39 20.95
N ALA A 104 -3.93 -0.79 20.29
CA ALA A 104 -5.17 -1.48 19.92
C ALA A 104 -4.90 -2.65 18.96
N GLN A 105 -4.02 -2.48 17.98
CA GLN A 105 -3.62 -3.57 17.07
C GLN A 105 -2.86 -4.67 17.82
N HIS A 106 -1.98 -4.30 18.75
CA HIS A 106 -1.20 -5.23 19.55
C HIS A 106 -2.11 -6.07 20.46
N LYS A 107 -3.03 -5.42 21.17
CA LYS A 107 -4.05 -6.07 22.01
C LYS A 107 -4.97 -6.99 21.21
N ALA A 108 -5.24 -6.64 19.95
CA ALA A 108 -6.02 -7.48 19.05
C ALA A 108 -5.22 -8.64 18.43
N GLY A 109 -3.90 -8.74 18.67
CA GLY A 109 -3.01 -9.71 18.02
C GLY A 109 -2.87 -9.49 16.51
N LYS A 110 -3.14 -8.25 16.05
CA LYS A 110 -3.14 -7.85 14.63
C LYS A 110 -1.99 -6.89 14.30
N LEU A 111 -1.09 -6.61 15.24
CA LEU A 111 0.05 -5.75 14.99
C LEU A 111 1.04 -6.48 14.07
N GLU A 112 1.13 -6.00 12.83
CA GLU A 112 2.01 -6.57 11.82
C GLU A 112 3.23 -5.67 11.62
N LEU A 113 4.43 -6.23 11.84
CA LEU A 113 5.67 -5.51 11.61
C LEU A 113 6.17 -5.72 10.17
N ASN A 114 6.77 -4.67 9.61
CA ASN A 114 7.44 -4.71 8.33
C ASN A 114 8.82 -5.39 8.43
N ALA A 115 9.56 -5.44 7.32
CA ALA A 115 10.91 -6.05 7.27
C ALA A 115 11.93 -5.39 8.22
N ASP A 116 11.69 -4.15 8.67
CA ASP A 116 12.53 -3.43 9.63
C ASP A 116 12.13 -3.72 11.09
N GLY A 117 11.12 -4.58 11.32
CA GLY A 117 10.59 -4.86 12.66
C GLY A 117 9.77 -3.72 13.24
N LYS A 118 9.11 -2.93 12.38
CA LYS A 118 8.33 -1.74 12.77
C LYS A 118 6.93 -1.77 12.13
N PRO A 119 5.90 -1.18 12.75
CA PRO A 119 4.59 -1.07 12.13
C PRO A 119 4.66 -0.24 10.83
N SER A 120 3.76 -0.55 9.90
CA SER A 120 3.65 0.16 8.63
C SER A 120 2.86 1.46 8.77
N VAL A 121 3.32 2.54 8.15
CA VAL A 121 2.62 3.85 8.15
C VAL A 121 1.18 3.77 7.61
N GLY A 122 0.89 2.81 6.73
CA GLY A 122 -0.45 2.57 6.19
C GLY A 122 -1.42 1.98 7.23
N ASP A 123 -0.94 1.06 8.05
CA ASP A 123 -1.72 0.41 9.11
C ASP A 123 -1.93 1.33 10.32
N LEU A 124 -1.09 2.37 10.47
CA LEU A 124 -1.24 3.41 11.50
C LEU A 124 -2.12 4.58 11.07
N ALA A 125 -2.84 4.46 9.96
CA ALA A 125 -3.76 5.50 9.53
C ALA A 125 -4.93 5.63 10.53
N VAL A 126 -5.13 6.84 11.06
CA VAL A 126 -6.22 7.16 11.98
C VAL A 126 -7.15 8.19 11.35
N GLU A 127 -8.45 8.12 11.64
CA GLU A 127 -9.39 9.17 11.25
C GLU A 127 -9.39 10.30 12.28
N VAL A 128 -9.03 11.50 11.83
CA VAL A 128 -9.12 12.75 12.59
C VAL A 128 -10.02 13.67 11.80
N ASP A 129 -11.13 14.12 12.39
CA ASP A 129 -12.11 15.02 11.74
C ASP A 129 -12.63 14.50 10.37
N GLY A 130 -12.86 13.19 10.25
CA GLY A 130 -13.33 12.54 9.01
C GLY A 130 -12.30 12.50 7.88
N LYS A 131 -11.02 12.77 8.19
CA LYS A 131 -9.91 12.60 7.26
C LYS A 131 -8.98 11.52 7.78
N THR A 132 -8.62 10.59 6.89
CA THR A 132 -7.59 9.60 7.16
C THR A 132 -6.22 10.28 7.19
N VAL A 133 -5.64 10.43 8.38
CA VAL A 133 -4.30 10.95 8.59
C VAL A 133 -3.36 9.78 8.88
N LYS A 134 -2.21 9.77 8.21
CA LYS A 134 -1.18 8.74 8.36
C LYS A 134 0.04 9.39 8.98
N PRO A 135 0.77 8.72 9.88
CA PRO A 135 2.03 9.27 10.36
C PRO A 135 3.05 9.31 9.21
N SER A 136 3.96 10.29 9.24
CA SER A 136 5.13 10.23 8.38
C SER A 136 6.04 9.06 8.79
N ALA A 137 7.04 8.73 7.97
CA ALA A 137 8.02 7.70 8.35
C ALA A 137 8.72 8.04 9.66
N THR A 138 9.13 9.31 9.84
CA THR A 138 9.75 9.82 11.07
C THR A 138 8.82 9.73 12.27
N ASP A 139 7.54 10.11 12.09
CA ASP A 139 6.55 10.04 13.17
C ASP A 139 6.29 8.58 13.56
N ARG A 140 6.16 7.68 12.59
CA ARG A 140 6.00 6.24 12.85
C ARG A 140 7.17 5.70 13.66
N ASP A 141 8.39 6.03 13.30
CA ASP A 141 9.58 5.60 14.02
C ASP A 141 9.57 6.13 15.46
N THR A 142 9.21 7.40 15.65
CA THR A 142 9.11 8.03 16.98
C THR A 142 8.03 7.37 17.83
N VAL A 143 6.85 7.14 17.25
CA VAL A 143 5.71 6.45 17.86
C VAL A 143 6.08 5.02 18.23
N TRP A 144 6.79 4.31 17.36
CA TRP A 144 7.20 2.93 17.61
C TRP A 144 8.21 2.81 18.75
N GLU A 145 9.23 3.66 18.76
CA GLU A 145 10.21 3.70 19.85
C GLU A 145 9.55 4.08 21.18
N GLY A 146 8.68 5.10 21.19
CA GLY A 146 7.97 5.49 22.40
C GLY A 146 6.99 4.42 22.86
N TYR A 147 6.30 3.73 21.95
CA TYR A 147 5.42 2.61 22.32
C TYR A 147 6.19 1.48 23.01
N LYS A 148 7.34 1.06 22.46
CA LYS A 148 8.23 0.08 23.10
C LYS A 148 8.66 0.54 24.50
N ALA A 149 9.04 1.81 24.64
CA ALA A 149 9.42 2.38 25.92
C ALA A 149 8.27 2.36 26.95
N LEU A 150 7.02 2.57 26.53
CA LEU A 150 5.84 2.56 27.40
C LEU A 150 5.51 1.15 27.92
N ILE A 151 5.68 0.13 27.09
CA ILE A 151 5.42 -1.27 27.45
C ILE A 151 6.64 -1.98 28.05
N GLY A 152 7.81 -1.34 28.04
CA GLY A 152 9.06 -1.89 28.55
C GLY A 152 9.70 -2.96 27.64
N ALA A 153 9.55 -2.83 26.32
CA ALA A 153 10.09 -3.74 25.30
C ALA A 153 11.34 -3.18 24.59
#